data_AF-A0A089JWK1-F1
#
_entry.id   AF-A0A089JWK1-F1
#
_cell.length_a   1.000
_cell.length_b   1.000
_cell.length_c   1.000
_cell.angle_alpha   90.00
_cell.angle_beta   90.00
_cell.angle_gamma   90.00
#
_symmetry.space_group_name_H-M   'P 1'
#
loop_
_entity.id
_entity.type
_entity.pdbx_description
1 polymer ?
#
loop_
_entity_poly.entity_id
_entity_poly.type
_entity_poly.pdbx_seq_one_letter_code
_entity_poly.pdbx_strand_id
1 'polypeptide(L)'
;MLLLESFAIAMLLSFSYKIFEGILGVVSKQQARFTIYYWGAAMIGVSVLWNNSYTFNAPQQVMKVLPLFLVILLVNLIISRTSGYSPAGTYNTINFVLAFPVFEEIAFRGLILPVLARHPALGQLHSNSIIDISWAILLTSLLFAVSHLQYYRLNRESVRFMLFAFTGGIFFGLFAQVTGSLLLTIPLHIAFNGSAVLYARAYASKHLQA
;
A
#
# COMPACT_ATOMS: atom_id res chain seq x y z
N MET A 1 13.22 18.84 -9.69
CA MET A 1 13.38 17.39 -9.87
C MET A 1 12.96 17.05 -11.27
N LEU A 2 13.86 16.46 -12.05
CA LEU A 2 13.58 16.01 -13.40
C LEU A 2 12.60 14.82 -13.35
N LEU A 3 11.77 14.65 -14.38
CA LEU A 3 10.82 13.52 -14.46
C LEU A 3 11.52 12.16 -14.25
N LEU A 4 12.70 12.01 -14.86
CA LEU A 4 13.51 10.80 -14.75
C LEU A 4 13.95 10.53 -13.30
N GLU A 5 14.32 11.57 -12.55
CA GLU A 5 14.69 11.44 -11.13
C GLU A 5 13.49 10.97 -10.30
N SER A 6 12.31 11.55 -10.53
CA SER A 6 11.06 11.14 -9.85
C SER A 6 10.76 9.67 -10.10
N PHE A 7 10.88 9.21 -11.34
CA PHE A 7 10.67 7.81 -11.71
C PHE A 7 11.73 6.89 -11.11
N ALA A 8 13.01 7.27 -11.14
CA ALA A 8 14.08 6.48 -10.56
C ALA A 8 13.87 6.28 -9.05
N ILE A 9 13.53 7.34 -8.33
CA ILE A 9 13.20 7.27 -6.89
C ILE A 9 11.98 6.39 -6.66
N ALA A 10 10.90 6.59 -7.42
CA ALA A 10 9.67 5.82 -7.29
C ALA A 10 9.92 4.32 -7.52
N MET A 11 10.69 3.96 -8.56
CA MET A 11 11.06 2.58 -8.85
C MET A 11 11.94 1.98 -7.75
N LEU A 12 12.98 2.70 -7.31
CA LEU A 12 13.88 2.24 -6.27
C LEU A 12 13.12 1.94 -4.98
N LEU A 13 12.27 2.87 -4.54
CA LEU A 13 11.45 2.69 -3.34
C LEU A 13 10.47 1.52 -3.49
N SER A 14 9.79 1.40 -4.64
CA SER A 14 8.81 0.33 -4.89
C SER A 14 9.43 -1.06 -4.71
N PHE A 15 10.65 -1.26 -5.23
CA PHE A 15 11.33 -2.56 -5.19
C PHE A 15 12.35 -2.71 -4.05
N SER A 16 12.47 -1.70 -3.18
CA SER A 16 13.48 -1.67 -2.11
C SER A 16 13.33 -2.80 -1.09
N TYR A 17 12.12 -3.28 -0.80
CA TYR A 17 11.92 -4.42 0.09
C TYR A 17 12.75 -5.64 -0.34
N LYS A 18 12.78 -5.94 -1.65
CA LYS A 18 13.52 -7.10 -2.17
C LYS A 18 15.03 -6.92 -2.05
N ILE A 19 15.50 -5.68 -2.14
CA ILE A 19 16.91 -5.31 -1.92
C ILE A 19 17.28 -5.58 -0.45
N PHE A 20 16.45 -5.12 0.50
CA PHE A 20 16.65 -5.40 1.93
C PHE A 20 16.63 -6.90 2.23
N GLU A 21 15.68 -7.65 1.66
CA GLU A 21 15.61 -9.10 1.82
C GLU A 21 16.88 -9.79 1.31
N GLY A 22 17.38 -9.37 0.14
CA GLY A 22 18.61 -9.89 -0.45
C GLY A 22 19.85 -9.63 0.42
N ILE A 23 20.02 -8.38 0.88
CA ILE A 23 21.14 -7.99 1.75
C ILE A 23 21.10 -8.79 3.06
N LEU A 24 19.95 -8.82 3.73
CA LEU A 24 19.77 -9.56 4.98
C LEU A 24 19.95 -11.06 4.77
N GLY A 25 19.51 -11.61 3.64
CA GLY A 25 19.68 -13.02 3.29
C GLY A 25 21.15 -13.43 3.14
N VAL A 26 22.01 -12.53 2.66
CA VAL A 26 23.46 -12.73 2.59
C VAL A 26 24.10 -12.68 3.98
N VAL A 27 23.68 -11.74 4.84
CA VAL A 27 24.22 -11.58 6.19
C VAL A 27 23.75 -12.69 7.13
N SER A 28 22.46 -13.00 7.14
CA SER A 28 21.86 -14.06 7.95
C SER A 28 20.47 -14.47 7.43
N LYS A 29 20.35 -15.72 6.98
CA LYS A 29 19.06 -16.31 6.57
C LYS A 29 17.98 -16.22 7.65
N GLN A 30 18.36 -16.27 8.93
CA GLN A 30 17.42 -16.14 10.04
C GLN A 30 16.86 -14.71 10.15
N GLN A 31 17.68 -13.70 9.83
CA GLN A 31 17.26 -12.29 9.86
C GLN A 31 16.38 -11.90 8.67
N ALA A 32 16.50 -12.60 7.54
CA ALA A 32 15.65 -12.34 6.37
C ALA A 32 14.14 -12.41 6.68
N ARG A 33 13.72 -13.22 7.66
CA ARG A 33 12.30 -13.28 8.09
C ARG A 33 11.78 -11.97 8.69
N PHE A 34 12.68 -11.11 9.17
CA PHE A 34 12.41 -9.83 9.81
C PHE A 34 12.57 -8.64 8.85
N THR A 35 12.77 -8.90 7.55
CA THR A 35 12.98 -7.86 6.52
C THR A 35 11.96 -6.74 6.58
N ILE A 36 10.68 -7.05 6.83
CA ILE A 36 9.59 -6.06 6.91
C ILE A 36 9.87 -4.97 7.97
N TYR A 37 10.51 -5.32 9.09
CA TYR A 37 10.81 -4.37 10.16
C TYR A 37 12.04 -3.51 9.82
N TYR A 38 13.09 -4.10 9.25
CA TYR A 38 14.26 -3.34 8.80
C TYR A 38 13.91 -2.37 7.67
N TRP A 39 13.16 -2.87 6.69
CA TRP A 39 12.67 -2.07 5.58
C TRP A 39 11.71 -0.98 6.07
N GLY A 40 10.75 -1.31 6.95
CA GLY A 40 9.82 -0.35 7.53
C GLY A 40 10.52 0.76 8.33
N ALA A 41 11.52 0.39 9.15
CA ALA A 41 12.34 1.36 9.88
C ALA A 41 13.10 2.29 8.93
N ALA A 42 13.65 1.76 7.84
CA ALA A 42 14.29 2.58 6.81
C ALA A 42 13.29 3.53 6.13
N MET A 43 12.08 3.07 5.79
CA MET A 43 11.03 3.93 5.21
C MET A 43 10.64 5.06 6.17
N ILE A 44 10.48 4.78 7.46
CA ILE A 44 10.25 5.79 8.49
C ILE A 44 11.42 6.79 8.54
N GLY A 45 12.65 6.30 8.57
CA GLY A 45 13.85 7.16 8.59
C GLY A 45 13.91 8.09 7.38
N VAL A 46 13.66 7.55 6.17
CA VAL A 46 13.58 8.35 4.94
C VAL A 46 12.44 9.37 5.02
N SER A 47 11.26 8.99 5.50
CA SER A 47 10.13 9.91 5.69
C SER A 47 10.42 11.06 6.64
N VAL A 48 11.19 10.83 7.71
CA VAL A 48 11.60 11.91 8.64
C VAL A 48 12.59 12.87 7.97
N LEU A 49 13.53 12.35 7.19
CA LEU A 49 14.54 13.16 6.50
C LEU A 49 13.98 13.89 5.27
N TRP A 50 12.84 13.43 4.74
CA TRP A 50 12.21 14.00 3.56
C TRP A 50 11.11 14.99 3.96
N ASN A 51 11.43 16.28 3.98
CA ASN A 51 10.57 17.42 4.40
C ASN A 51 9.19 17.54 3.74
N ASN A 52 8.89 16.66 2.81
CA ASN A 52 7.90 16.78 1.79
C ASN A 52 7.05 15.50 1.64
N SER A 53 7.21 14.61 2.61
CA SER A 53 6.45 13.37 2.75
C SER A 53 5.03 13.65 3.25
N TYR A 54 4.09 12.75 2.93
CA TYR A 54 2.75 12.74 3.54
C TYR A 54 2.69 11.94 4.85
N THR A 55 3.78 11.27 5.23
CA THR A 55 3.77 10.27 6.31
C THR A 55 3.31 10.81 7.67
N PHE A 56 3.77 12.00 8.06
CA PHE A 56 3.52 12.57 9.39
C PHE A 56 2.59 13.78 9.39
N ASN A 57 1.95 14.08 8.25
CA ASN A 57 1.08 15.23 8.13
C ASN A 57 -0.29 14.97 8.75
N ALA A 58 -0.84 15.99 9.38
CA ALA A 58 -2.26 15.99 9.75
C ALA A 58 -3.13 16.05 8.47
N PRO A 59 -4.24 15.29 8.40
CA PRO A 59 -5.07 15.25 7.21
C PRO A 59 -5.81 16.57 7.03
N GLN A 60 -5.76 17.08 5.80
CA GLN A 60 -6.50 18.25 5.38
C GLN A 60 -7.76 17.83 4.60
N GLN A 61 -8.75 18.72 4.48
CA GLN A 61 -9.92 18.51 3.60
C GLN A 61 -10.65 17.15 3.78
N VAL A 62 -10.62 16.56 4.98
CA VAL A 62 -11.20 15.23 5.26
C VAL A 62 -12.67 15.16 4.84
N MET A 63 -13.44 16.22 5.10
CA MET A 63 -14.86 16.28 4.75
C MET A 63 -15.13 16.14 3.24
N LYS A 64 -14.18 16.54 2.38
CA LYS A 64 -14.31 16.41 0.92
C LYS A 64 -14.29 14.94 0.49
N VAL A 65 -13.50 14.11 1.17
CA VAL A 65 -13.30 12.70 0.80
C VAL A 65 -14.05 11.71 1.68
N LEU A 66 -14.58 12.16 2.82
CA LEU A 66 -15.24 11.31 3.81
C LEU A 66 -16.39 10.45 3.25
N PRO A 67 -17.30 10.96 2.40
CA PRO A 67 -18.37 10.14 1.85
C PRO A 67 -17.84 8.97 1.01
N LEU A 68 -16.86 9.24 0.14
CA LEU A 68 -16.22 8.21 -0.68
C LEU A 68 -15.43 7.23 0.20
N PHE A 69 -14.71 7.72 1.20
CA PHE A 69 -14.00 6.88 2.16
C PHE A 69 -14.92 5.86 2.84
N LEU A 70 -16.09 6.29 3.33
CA LEU A 70 -17.05 5.40 3.98
C LEU A 70 -17.61 4.34 3.02
N VAL A 71 -17.92 4.72 1.78
CA VAL A 71 -18.35 3.77 0.74
C VAL A 71 -17.25 2.75 0.47
N ILE A 72 -16.01 3.18 0.26
CA ILE A 72 -14.89 2.29 -0.02
C ILE A 72 -14.59 1.39 1.19
N LEU A 73 -14.71 1.89 2.42
CA LEU A 73 -14.58 1.07 3.62
C LEU A 73 -15.59 -0.08 3.62
N LEU A 74 -16.87 0.22 3.39
CA LEU A 74 -17.94 -0.80 3.33
C LEU A 74 -17.70 -1.80 2.19
N VAL A 75 -17.34 -1.31 1.00
CA VAL A 75 -17.03 -2.17 -0.15
C VAL A 75 -15.84 -3.07 0.16
N ASN A 76 -14.77 -2.54 0.74
CA ASN A 76 -13.57 -3.29 1.12
C ASN A 76 -13.88 -4.42 2.09
N LEU A 77 -14.73 -4.15 3.09
CA LEU A 77 -15.16 -5.17 4.05
C LEU A 77 -15.92 -6.32 3.37
N ILE A 78 -16.63 -6.09 2.27
CA ILE A 78 -17.40 -7.14 1.59
C ILE A 78 -16.54 -7.87 0.56
N ILE A 79 -15.80 -7.12 -0.25
CA ILE A 79 -15.04 -7.67 -1.39
C ILE A 79 -13.78 -8.42 -0.94
N SER A 80 -13.25 -8.14 0.25
CA SER A 80 -12.09 -8.87 0.79
C SER A 80 -12.32 -10.37 0.92
N ARG A 81 -13.58 -10.83 1.03
CA ARG A 81 -13.95 -12.26 1.01
C ARG A 81 -13.53 -12.99 -0.27
N THR A 82 -13.38 -12.28 -1.39
CA THR A 82 -12.98 -12.85 -2.68
C THR A 82 -11.50 -12.59 -3.00
N SER A 83 -10.73 -12.04 -2.05
CA SER A 83 -9.33 -11.66 -2.26
C SER A 83 -8.39 -12.84 -2.45
N GLY A 84 -8.64 -13.96 -1.77
CA GLY A 84 -7.75 -15.13 -1.76
C GLY A 84 -6.66 -15.12 -0.70
N TYR A 85 -6.52 -14.02 0.05
CA TYR A 85 -5.52 -13.95 1.11
C TYR A 85 -5.85 -14.92 2.25
N SER A 86 -4.86 -15.73 2.63
CA SER A 86 -4.98 -16.68 3.74
C SER A 86 -3.61 -16.83 4.44
N PRO A 87 -3.16 -15.81 5.20
CA PRO A 87 -1.89 -15.91 5.92
C PRO A 87 -1.98 -16.98 7.02
N ALA A 88 -1.00 -17.89 7.04
CA ALA A 88 -0.93 -18.98 8.01
C ALA A 88 -0.10 -18.59 9.25
N GLY A 89 -0.67 -18.81 10.45
CA GLY A 89 -0.01 -18.55 11.73
C GLY A 89 -0.06 -17.08 12.18
N THR A 90 0.15 -16.88 13.48
CA THR A 90 0.01 -15.57 14.14
C THR A 90 1.00 -14.54 13.61
N TYR A 91 2.26 -14.91 13.43
CA TYR A 91 3.31 -14.02 12.93
C TYR A 91 2.96 -13.44 11.56
N ASN A 92 2.61 -14.30 10.59
CA ASN A 92 2.24 -13.87 9.25
C ASN A 92 0.92 -13.08 9.24
N THR A 93 -0.04 -13.47 10.09
CA THR A 93 -1.30 -12.73 10.23
C THR A 93 -1.04 -11.29 10.70
N ILE A 94 -0.27 -11.11 11.77
CA ILE A 94 0.02 -9.78 12.33
C ILE A 94 0.74 -8.92 11.29
N ASN A 95 1.75 -9.49 10.63
CA ASN A 95 2.49 -8.73 9.61
C ASN A 95 1.62 -8.38 8.41
N PHE A 96 0.80 -9.31 7.92
CA PHE A 96 -0.12 -9.05 6.82
C PHE A 96 -1.17 -7.99 7.15
N VAL A 97 -1.72 -8.00 8.37
CA VAL A 97 -2.79 -7.07 8.76
C VAL A 97 -2.27 -5.72 9.21
N LEU A 98 -1.08 -5.65 9.83
CA LEU A 98 -0.56 -4.42 10.44
C LEU A 98 0.73 -3.94 9.79
N ALA A 99 1.79 -4.74 9.83
CA ALA A 99 3.12 -4.27 9.44
C ALA A 99 3.20 -3.90 7.94
N PHE A 100 2.72 -4.78 7.05
CA PHE A 100 2.68 -4.51 5.62
C PHE A 100 1.81 -3.28 5.31
N PRO A 101 0.54 -3.20 5.73
CA PRO A 101 -0.28 -2.01 5.48
C PRO A 101 0.36 -0.70 5.94
N VAL A 102 0.93 -0.66 7.15
CA VAL A 102 1.57 0.56 7.65
C VAL A 102 2.78 0.94 6.80
N PHE A 103 3.71 0.03 6.58
CA PHE A 103 4.97 0.35 5.90
C PHE A 103 4.79 0.54 4.38
N GLU A 104 3.87 -0.19 3.76
CA GLU A 104 3.51 0.01 2.35
C GLU A 104 2.81 1.36 2.13
N GLU A 105 1.92 1.79 3.03
CA GLU A 105 1.33 3.11 2.92
C GLU A 105 2.37 4.22 3.11
N ILE A 106 3.33 4.04 4.03
CA ILE A 106 4.48 4.96 4.16
C ILE A 106 5.28 5.02 2.86
N ALA A 107 5.64 3.89 2.27
CA ALA A 107 6.42 3.86 1.04
C ALA A 107 5.66 4.45 -0.15
N PHE A 108 4.46 3.96 -0.44
CA PHE A 108 3.76 4.30 -1.67
C PHE A 108 3.01 5.63 -1.57
N ARG A 109 2.35 5.92 -0.45
CA ARG A 109 1.52 7.14 -0.31
C ARG A 109 2.29 8.22 0.44
N GLY A 110 3.14 7.84 1.39
CA GLY A 110 3.95 8.76 2.17
C GLY A 110 5.15 9.33 1.42
N LEU A 111 5.82 8.52 0.58
CA LEU A 111 7.06 8.89 -0.10
C LEU A 111 6.91 8.97 -1.62
N ILE A 112 6.49 7.90 -2.27
CA ILE A 112 6.46 7.80 -3.75
C ILE A 112 5.44 8.78 -4.34
N LEU A 113 4.19 8.78 -3.84
CA LEU A 113 3.14 9.65 -4.35
C LEU A 113 3.53 11.15 -4.33
N PRO A 114 3.99 11.75 -3.22
CA PRO A 114 4.38 13.16 -3.23
C PRO A 114 5.59 13.45 -4.13
N VAL A 115 6.53 12.50 -4.30
CA VAL A 115 7.65 12.62 -5.25
C VAL A 115 7.12 12.72 -6.69
N LEU A 116 6.19 11.86 -7.07
CA LEU A 116 5.58 11.86 -8.42
C LEU A 116 4.66 13.07 -8.64
N ALA A 117 3.80 13.39 -7.67
CA ALA A 117 2.77 14.43 -7.79
C ALA A 117 3.34 15.85 -7.92
N ARG A 118 4.58 16.08 -7.49
CA ARG A 118 5.29 17.35 -7.67
C ARG A 118 5.68 17.65 -9.10
N HIS A 119 5.82 16.62 -9.93
CA HIS A 119 6.20 16.84 -11.30
C HIS A 119 4.98 17.38 -12.08
N PRO A 120 5.06 18.54 -12.74
CA PRO A 120 3.91 19.16 -13.41
C PRO A 120 3.21 18.22 -14.40
N ALA A 121 3.97 17.42 -15.16
CA ALA A 121 3.43 16.46 -16.11
C ALA A 121 2.63 15.31 -15.47
N LEU A 122 2.78 15.07 -14.16
CA LEU A 122 2.13 13.96 -13.47
C LEU A 122 0.98 14.40 -12.55
N GLY A 123 0.84 15.69 -12.30
CA GLY A 123 -0.09 16.24 -11.31
C GLY A 123 -1.55 16.33 -11.76
N GLN A 124 -1.86 16.23 -13.06
CA GLN A 124 -3.23 16.44 -13.57
C GLN A 124 -3.61 15.40 -14.63
N LEU A 125 -4.73 14.71 -14.42
CA LEU A 125 -5.33 13.75 -15.39
C LEU A 125 -6.78 14.11 -15.68
N HIS A 126 -7.54 14.39 -14.63
CA HIS A 126 -8.95 14.76 -14.71
C HIS A 126 -9.28 15.60 -13.48
N SER A 127 -9.79 16.82 -13.68
CA SER A 127 -10.16 17.74 -12.60
C SER A 127 -11.67 17.94 -12.59
N ASN A 128 -12.36 17.25 -11.69
CA ASN A 128 -13.77 17.54 -11.37
C ASN A 128 -13.83 18.04 -9.93
N SER A 129 -14.86 18.83 -9.57
CA SER A 129 -15.01 19.42 -8.24
C SER A 129 -14.96 18.41 -7.07
N ILE A 130 -15.12 17.11 -7.34
CA ILE A 130 -15.23 16.02 -6.36
C ILE A 130 -13.99 15.11 -6.33
N ILE A 131 -13.39 14.74 -7.47
CA ILE A 131 -12.32 13.74 -7.56
C ILE A 131 -11.26 14.19 -8.58
N ASP A 132 -10.05 14.47 -8.11
CA ASP A 132 -8.90 14.79 -8.95
C ASP A 132 -7.95 13.59 -9.02
N ILE A 133 -8.11 12.76 -10.05
CA ILE A 133 -7.15 11.69 -10.34
C ILE A 133 -5.96 12.32 -11.07
N SER A 134 -4.75 11.94 -10.67
CA SER A 134 -3.50 12.37 -11.27
C SER A 134 -2.76 11.18 -11.89
N TRP A 135 -1.86 11.43 -12.85
CA TRP A 135 -0.95 10.39 -13.33
C TRP A 135 -0.09 9.84 -12.19
N ALA A 136 0.28 10.67 -11.21
CA ALA A 136 1.00 10.23 -10.02
C ALA A 136 0.24 9.14 -9.24
N ILE A 137 -1.08 9.28 -9.07
CA ILE A 137 -1.94 8.25 -8.45
C ILE A 137 -1.93 6.96 -9.26
N LEU A 138 -2.13 7.04 -10.58
CA LEU A 138 -2.16 5.85 -11.43
C LEU A 138 -0.81 5.11 -11.43
N LEU A 139 0.29 5.86 -11.55
CA LEU A 139 1.64 5.31 -11.53
C LEU A 139 1.99 4.68 -10.18
N THR A 140 1.72 5.37 -9.06
CA THR A 140 2.01 4.77 -7.75
C THR A 140 1.14 3.55 -7.46
N SER A 141 -0.09 3.52 -7.99
CA SER A 141 -0.99 2.37 -7.84
C SER A 141 -0.52 1.17 -8.68
N LEU A 142 -0.02 1.44 -9.89
CA LEU A 142 0.59 0.42 -10.74
C LEU A 142 1.86 -0.13 -10.10
N LEU A 143 2.74 0.72 -9.59
CA LEU A 143 3.95 0.31 -8.89
C LEU A 143 3.62 -0.53 -7.64
N PHE A 144 2.61 -0.13 -6.87
CA PHE A 144 2.13 -0.88 -5.71
C PHE A 144 1.55 -2.24 -6.09
N ALA A 145 0.83 -2.32 -7.22
CA ALA A 145 0.36 -3.60 -7.72
C ALA A 145 1.53 -4.50 -8.15
N VAL A 146 2.45 -3.99 -8.96
CA VAL A 146 3.59 -4.78 -9.46
C VAL A 146 4.55 -5.19 -8.34
N SER A 147 4.71 -4.37 -7.28
CA SER A 147 5.56 -4.72 -6.14
C SER A 147 5.09 -5.98 -5.39
N HIS A 148 3.83 -6.40 -5.54
CA HIS A 148 3.35 -7.67 -4.97
C HIS A 148 4.09 -8.88 -5.55
N LEU A 149 4.68 -8.77 -6.74
CA LEU A 149 5.54 -9.82 -7.32
C LEU A 149 6.85 -10.02 -6.55
N GLN A 150 7.20 -9.12 -5.63
CA GLN A 150 8.32 -9.31 -4.70
C GLN A 150 8.00 -10.33 -3.61
N TYR A 151 6.71 -10.46 -3.26
CA TYR A 151 6.22 -11.37 -2.22
C TYR A 151 5.64 -12.67 -2.81
N TYR A 152 5.05 -12.59 -4.00
CA TYR A 152 4.33 -13.68 -4.64
C TYR A 152 4.88 -14.02 -6.02
N ARG A 153 4.91 -15.31 -6.35
CA ARG A 153 5.20 -15.75 -7.73
C ARG A 153 4.04 -15.41 -8.65
N LEU A 154 4.34 -15.02 -9.89
CA LEU A 154 3.34 -14.72 -10.90
C LEU A 154 2.47 -15.95 -11.20
N ASN A 155 1.21 -15.89 -10.82
CA ASN A 155 0.18 -16.88 -11.12
C ASN A 155 -1.22 -16.22 -11.06
N ARG A 156 -2.28 -16.99 -11.28
CA ARG A 156 -3.67 -16.47 -11.26
C ARG A 156 -4.04 -15.79 -9.95
N GLU A 157 -3.59 -16.32 -8.82
CA GLU A 157 -3.85 -15.79 -7.49
C GLU A 157 -3.10 -14.47 -7.27
N SER A 158 -1.81 -14.41 -7.61
CA SER A 158 -1.04 -13.18 -7.49
C SER A 158 -1.58 -12.07 -8.41
N VAL A 159 -2.05 -12.41 -9.63
CA VAL A 159 -2.72 -11.44 -10.51
C VAL A 159 -3.97 -10.88 -9.85
N ARG A 160 -4.77 -11.71 -9.16
CA ARG A 160 -5.91 -11.23 -8.38
C ARG A 160 -5.46 -10.28 -7.26
N PHE A 161 -4.41 -10.61 -6.52
CA PHE A 161 -3.85 -9.73 -5.49
C PHE A 161 -3.42 -8.38 -6.07
N MET A 162 -2.74 -8.39 -7.22
CA MET A 162 -2.32 -7.19 -7.94
C MET A 162 -3.51 -6.33 -8.38
N LEU A 163 -4.62 -6.93 -8.84
CA LEU A 163 -5.82 -6.19 -9.21
C LEU A 163 -6.47 -5.49 -7.99
N PHE A 164 -6.51 -6.17 -6.84
CA PHE A 164 -6.95 -5.55 -5.59
C PHE A 164 -6.02 -4.42 -5.16
N ALA A 165 -4.70 -4.65 -5.20
CA ALA A 165 -3.69 -3.67 -4.86
C ALA A 165 -3.75 -2.44 -5.79
N PHE A 166 -3.93 -2.63 -7.09
CA PHE A 166 -4.09 -1.55 -8.06
C PHE A 166 -5.35 -0.73 -7.77
N THR A 167 -6.50 -1.40 -7.64
CA THR A 167 -7.79 -0.74 -7.43
C THR A 167 -7.84 -0.01 -6.09
N GLY A 168 -7.48 -0.69 -5.00
CA GLY A 168 -7.36 -0.07 -3.68
C GLY A 168 -6.32 1.05 -3.70
N GLY A 169 -5.24 0.86 -4.45
CA GLY A 169 -4.18 1.83 -4.56
C GLY A 169 -4.59 3.16 -5.19
N ILE A 170 -5.52 3.14 -6.16
CA ILE A 170 -6.09 4.35 -6.74
C ILE A 170 -6.84 5.15 -5.67
N PHE A 171 -7.69 4.49 -4.87
CA PHE A 171 -8.43 5.16 -3.80
C PHE A 171 -7.52 5.64 -2.67
N PHE A 172 -6.54 4.84 -2.27
CA PHE A 172 -5.56 5.24 -1.25
C PHE A 172 -4.75 6.45 -1.74
N GLY A 173 -4.32 6.43 -3.00
CA GLY A 173 -3.62 7.55 -3.64
C GLY A 173 -4.48 8.81 -3.69
N LEU A 174 -5.76 8.70 -4.03
CA LEU A 174 -6.71 9.81 -4.01
C LEU A 174 -6.84 10.42 -2.60
N PHE A 175 -7.09 9.60 -1.58
CA PHE A 175 -7.22 10.08 -0.22
C PHE A 175 -5.94 10.73 0.29
N ALA A 176 -4.78 10.11 0.04
CA ALA A 176 -3.49 10.66 0.42
C ALA A 176 -3.17 11.97 -0.32
N GLN A 177 -3.48 12.08 -1.61
CA GLN A 177 -3.22 13.29 -2.39
C GLN A 177 -4.12 14.46 -1.94
N VAL A 178 -5.40 14.21 -1.69
CA VAL A 178 -6.34 15.26 -1.26
C VAL A 178 -6.09 15.69 0.18
N THR A 179 -5.81 14.74 1.07
CA THR A 179 -5.62 15.03 2.50
C THR A 179 -4.17 15.37 2.86
N GLY A 180 -3.21 15.04 1.99
CA GLY A 180 -1.79 15.15 2.26
C GLY A 180 -1.30 14.23 3.39
N SER A 181 -2.05 13.18 3.76
CA SER A 181 -1.85 12.37 4.97
C SER A 181 -2.18 10.89 4.76
N LEU A 182 -1.60 10.04 5.60
CA LEU A 182 -1.85 8.59 5.64
C LEU A 182 -2.96 8.18 6.61
N LEU A 183 -3.54 9.13 7.35
CA LEU A 183 -4.48 8.83 8.44
C LEU A 183 -5.72 8.05 7.96
N LEU A 184 -6.17 8.29 6.73
CA LEU A 184 -7.29 7.55 6.14
C LEU A 184 -6.85 6.27 5.45
N THR A 185 -5.67 6.25 4.82
CA THR A 185 -5.27 5.13 3.97
C THR A 185 -4.82 3.91 4.78
N ILE A 186 -4.09 4.12 5.88
CA ILE A 186 -3.62 3.03 6.75
C ILE A 186 -4.80 2.24 7.34
N PRO A 187 -5.79 2.86 8.03
CA PRO A 187 -6.92 2.12 8.58
C PRO A 187 -7.72 1.39 7.50
N LEU A 188 -7.86 1.98 6.31
CA LEU A 188 -8.59 1.37 5.21
C LEU A 188 -7.89 0.12 4.66
N HIS A 189 -6.57 0.17 4.57
CA HIS A 189 -5.75 -0.98 4.17
C HIS A 189 -5.77 -2.07 5.25
N ILE A 190 -5.62 -1.70 6.52
CA ILE A 190 -5.76 -2.63 7.67
C ILE A 190 -7.17 -3.28 7.66
N ALA A 191 -8.23 -2.51 7.39
CA ALA A 191 -9.59 -3.04 7.34
C ALA A 191 -9.78 -4.08 6.23
N PHE A 192 -9.23 -3.82 5.04
CA PHE A 192 -9.26 -4.79 3.94
C PHE A 192 -8.50 -6.08 4.29
N ASN A 193 -7.25 -5.97 4.76
CA ASN A 193 -6.44 -7.15 5.11
C ASN A 193 -7.03 -7.91 6.30
N GLY A 194 -7.48 -7.20 7.32
CA GLY A 194 -8.13 -7.78 8.50
C GLY A 194 -9.41 -8.55 8.13
N SER A 195 -10.28 -7.96 7.30
CA SER A 195 -11.50 -8.65 6.85
C SER A 195 -11.18 -9.85 5.96
N ALA A 196 -10.18 -9.78 5.08
CA ALA A 196 -9.72 -10.93 4.30
C ALA A 196 -9.30 -12.11 5.20
N VAL A 197 -8.53 -11.85 6.27
CA VAL A 197 -8.14 -12.87 7.25
C VAL A 197 -9.35 -13.46 7.96
N LEU A 198 -10.30 -12.63 8.37
CA LEU A 198 -11.51 -13.10 9.05
C LEU A 198 -12.32 -14.05 8.15
N TYR A 199 -12.51 -13.70 6.88
CA TYR A 199 -13.21 -14.57 5.93
C TYR A 199 -12.47 -15.87 5.65
N ALA A 200 -11.14 -15.82 5.47
CA ALA A 200 -10.34 -17.01 5.25
C ALA A 200 -10.47 -18.01 6.42
N ARG A 201 -10.44 -17.51 7.66
CA ARG A 201 -10.63 -18.34 8.87
C ARG A 201 -12.04 -18.90 8.99
N ALA A 202 -13.06 -18.07 8.74
CA ALA A 202 -14.45 -18.50 8.79
C ALA A 202 -14.79 -19.56 7.71
N TYR A 203 -14.15 -19.47 6.54
CA TYR A 203 -14.29 -20.48 5.49
C TYR A 203 -13.61 -21.81 5.92
N ALA A 204 -12.38 -21.74 6.44
CA ALA A 204 -11.67 -22.93 6.92
C ALA A 204 -12.40 -23.67 8.05
N SER A 205 -13.01 -22.95 8.99
CA SER A 205 -13.76 -23.57 10.09
C SER A 205 -15.01 -24.31 9.64
N LYS A 206 -15.70 -23.82 8.59
CA LYS A 206 -16.90 -24.47 8.05
C LYS A 206 -16.58 -25.81 7.39
N HIS A 207 -15.40 -25.92 6.78
CA HIS A 207 -14.98 -27.13 6.06
C HIS A 207 -14.34 -28.19 6.96
N LEU A 208 -13.97 -27.84 8.19
CA LEU A 208 -13.53 -28.79 9.21
C LEU A 208 -14.71 -29.42 9.98
N GLN A 209 -15.93 -28.87 9.83
CA GLN A 209 -17.15 -29.33 10.50
C GLN A 209 -18.08 -30.15 9.57
N ALA A 210 -17.73 -30.29 8.29
CA ALA A 210 -18.45 -31.05 7.27
C ALA A 210 -17.72 -32.37 6.97
#